data_AF-A0AAP5Z0J5-F1
#
_entry.id   AF-A0AAP5Z0J5-F1
#
_cell.length_a   1.000
_cell.length_b   1.000
_cell.length_c   1.000
_cell.angle_alpha   90.00
_cell.angle_beta   90.00
_cell.angle_gamma   90.00
#
_symmetry.space_group_name_H-M   'P 1'
#
loop_
_entity.id
_entity.type
_entity.pdbx_description
1 polymer ?
#
loop_
_entity_poly.entity_id
_entity_poly.type
_entity_poly.pdbx_seq_one_letter_code
_entity_poly.pdbx_strand_id
1 'polypeptide(L)' 'VLRLLRLAVLLTHRRNPSLEPQVELLAEGDKLTLSIDAKWLEANPLTAAELEIESNRQTDIGWPLTITAC' A
#
# COMPACT_ATOMS: atom_id res chain seq x y z
N VAL A 1 5.93 -11.48 6.93
CA VAL A 1 4.75 -11.22 7.79
C VAL A 1 4.61 -9.76 8.20
N LEU A 2 5.64 -9.13 8.80
CA LEU A 2 5.56 -7.73 9.26
C LEU A 2 5.15 -6.72 8.16
N ARG A 3 5.71 -6.84 6.94
CA ARG A 3 5.39 -5.96 5.80
C ARG A 3 3.91 -5.99 5.42
N LEU A 4 3.29 -7.17 5.43
CA LEU A 4 1.87 -7.35 5.15
C LEU A 4 1.00 -6.70 6.22
N LEU A 5 1.38 -6.84 7.50
CA LEU A 5 0.66 -6.21 8.60
C LEU A 5 0.71 -4.68 8.52
N ARG A 6 1.88 -4.11 8.16
CA ARG A 6 2.03 -2.66 7.97
C ARG A 6 1.10 -2.12 6.88
N LEU A 7 1.05 -2.83 5.74
CA LEU A 7 0.14 -2.48 4.64
C LEU A 7 -1.33 -2.63 5.05
N ALA A 8 -1.71 -3.74 5.69
CA ALA A 8 -3.08 -3.98 6.13
C ALA A 8 -3.57 -2.87 7.08
N VAL A 9 -2.78 -2.52 8.10
CA VAL A 9 -3.13 -1.46 9.05
C VAL A 9 -3.32 -0.11 8.36
N LEU A 10 -2.47 0.23 7.39
CA LEU A 10 -2.55 1.48 6.64
C LEU A 10 -3.84 1.52 5.79
N LEU A 11 -4.13 0.44 5.07
CA LEU A 11 -5.31 0.34 4.20
C LEU A 11 -6.64 0.32 4.99
N THR A 12 -6.64 -0.18 6.22
CA THR A 12 -7.85 -0.29 7.06
C THR A 12 -7.92 0.75 8.19
N HIS A 13 -7.06 1.77 8.22
CA HIS A 13 -6.94 2.70 9.36
C HIS A 13 -8.24 3.48 9.65
N ARG A 14 -9.12 3.63 8.64
CA ARG A 14 -10.43 4.27 8.76
C ARG A 14 -11.47 3.46 9.52
N ARG A 15 -11.20 2.17 9.81
CA ARG A 15 -12.08 1.26 10.56
C ARG A 15 -13.50 1.17 9.99
N ASN A 16 -13.63 1.32 8.67
CA ASN A 16 -14.89 1.18 7.96
C ASN A 16 -14.67 0.31 6.71
N PRO A 17 -15.17 -0.94 6.69
CA PRO A 17 -15.00 -1.86 5.57
C PRO A 17 -15.53 -1.33 4.23
N SER A 18 -16.52 -0.43 4.23
CA SER A 18 -17.08 0.12 3.00
C SER A 18 -16.14 1.11 2.29
N LEU A 19 -15.05 1.53 2.92
CA LEU A 19 -14.10 2.51 2.40
C LEU A 19 -12.75 1.88 2.01
N GLU A 20 -12.58 0.59 2.26
CA GLU A 20 -11.33 -0.13 1.97
C GLU A 20 -11.17 -0.34 0.45
N PRO A 21 -9.97 -0.15 -0.11
CA PRO A 21 -9.73 -0.40 -1.52
C PRO A 21 -9.68 -1.91 -1.81
N GLN A 22 -10.04 -2.27 -3.03
CA GLN A 22 -9.61 -3.56 -3.58
C GLN A 22 -8.12 -3.43 -3.94
N VAL A 23 -7.32 -4.40 -3.51
CA VAL A 23 -5.88 -4.38 -3.73
C VAL A 23 -5.39 -5.75 -4.21
N GLU A 24 -4.37 -5.73 -5.06
CA GLU A 24 -3.62 -6.92 -5.43
C GLU A 24 -2.18 -6.78 -4.97
N LEU A 25 -1.58 -7.87 -4.49
CA LEU A 25 -0.20 -7.88 -4.03
C LEU A 25 0.59 -8.97 -4.76
N LEU A 26 1.63 -8.56 -5.47
CA LEU A 26 2.59 -9.46 -6.11
C LEU A 26 3.89 -9.47 -5.31
N ALA A 27 4.43 -10.67 -5.08
CA ALA A 27 5.70 -10.87 -4.40
C ALA A 27 6.70 -11.60 -5.31
N GLU A 28 7.85 -10.98 -5.53
CA GLU A 28 8.97 -11.51 -6.31
C GLU A 28 10.23 -11.49 -5.45
N GLY A 29 10.46 -12.57 -4.70
CA GLY A 29 11.49 -12.59 -3.66
C GLY A 29 11.21 -11.53 -2.59
N ASP A 30 12.13 -10.59 -2.41
CA ASP A 30 11.99 -9.48 -1.46
C ASP A 30 11.27 -8.25 -2.04
N LYS A 31 10.94 -8.25 -3.33
CA LYS A 31 10.16 -7.17 -3.94
C LYS A 31 8.67 -7.40 -3.73
N LEU A 32 7.97 -6.37 -3.26
CA LEU A 32 6.51 -6.32 -3.21
C LEU A 32 5.99 -5.24 -4.16
N THR A 33 4.96 -5.57 -4.93
CA THR A 33 4.21 -4.62 -5.74
C THR A 33 2.76 -4.62 -5.27
N LEU A 34 2.27 -3.48 -4.81
CA LEU A 34 0.88 -3.27 -4.38
C LEU A 34 0.14 -2.51 -5.48
N SER A 35 -0.86 -3.15 -6.08
CA SER A 35 -1.72 -2.54 -7.09
C SER A 35 -3.01 -2.03 -6.44
N ILE A 36 -3.37 -0.77 -6.70
CA ILE A 36 -4.57 -0.10 -6.19
C ILE A 36 -5.21 0.71 -7.31
N ASP A 37 -6.54 0.80 -7.33
CA ASP A 37 -7.30 1.64 -8.26
C ASP A 37 -6.86 3.12 -8.20
N ALA A 38 -6.56 3.71 -9.36
CA ALA A 38 -6.07 5.08 -9.47
C ALA A 38 -7.08 6.11 -8.95
N LYS A 39 -8.37 5.93 -9.25
CA LYS A 39 -9.43 6.87 -8.80
C LYS A 39 -9.60 6.81 -7.29
N TRP A 40 -9.40 5.65 -6.68
CA TRP A 40 -9.42 5.49 -5.23
C TRP A 40 -8.27 6.27 -4.60
N LEU A 41 -7.06 6.20 -5.16
CA LEU A 41 -5.92 6.98 -4.65
C LEU A 41 -6.16 8.49 -4.78
N GLU A 42 -6.71 8.95 -5.91
CA GLU A 42 -7.11 10.35 -6.11
C GLU A 42 -8.17 10.81 -5.09
N ALA A 43 -9.15 9.95 -4.78
CA ALA A 43 -10.18 10.22 -3.79
C ALA A 43 -9.69 10.11 -2.34
N ASN A 44 -8.52 9.49 -2.10
CA ASN A 44 -7.95 9.26 -0.77
C ASN A 44 -6.50 9.77 -0.69
N PRO A 45 -6.28 11.09 -0.86
CA PRO A 45 -4.94 11.67 -0.98
C PRO A 45 -4.07 11.49 0.26
N LEU A 46 -4.69 11.44 1.45
CA LEU A 46 -3.95 11.17 2.69
C LEU A 46 -3.38 9.74 2.68
N THR A 47 -4.19 8.75 2.30
CA THR A 47 -3.74 7.35 2.24
C THR A 47 -2.72 7.13 1.12
N ALA A 48 -2.87 7.83 -0.01
CA ALA A 48 -1.86 7.84 -1.06
C ALA A 48 -0.49 8.34 -0.55
N ALA A 49 -0.47 9.44 0.20
CA ALA A 49 0.76 9.96 0.81
C ALA A 49 1.35 9.01 1.86
N GLU A 50 0.52 8.37 2.68
CA GLU A 50 0.98 7.35 3.65
C GLU A 50 1.59 6.14 2.95
N LEU A 51 0.97 5.66 1.86
CA LEU A 51 1.49 4.56 1.05
C LEU A 51 2.83 4.90 0.41
N GLU A 52 3.00 6.12 -0.10
CA GLU A 52 4.27 6.60 -0.64
C GLU A 52 5.37 6.62 0.44
N ILE A 53 5.07 7.18 1.62
CA ILE A 53 6.01 7.19 2.75
C ILE A 53 6.39 5.77 3.16
N GLU A 54 5.42 4.84 3.21
CA GLU A 54 5.68 3.44 3.55
C GLU A 54 6.55 2.75 2.48
N SER A 55 6.26 3.03 1.20
CA SER A 55 7.03 2.53 0.05
C SER A 55 8.50 2.93 0.15
N ASN A 56 8.74 4.21 0.44
CA ASN A 56 10.09 4.75 0.62
C ASN A 56 10.79 4.11 1.83
N ARG A 57 10.13 4.07 3.00
CA ARG A 57 10.70 3.47 4.22
C ARG A 57 11.08 2.01 4.07
N GLN A 58 10.25 1.19 3.42
CA GLN A 58 10.61 -0.22 3.20
C GLN A 58 11.77 -0.34 2.22
N THR A 59 11.76 0.46 1.15
CA THR A 59 12.82 0.42 0.13
C THR A 59 14.17 0.86 0.73
N ASP A 60 14.19 1.90 1.55
CA ASP A 60 15.39 2.43 2.21
C ASP A 60 16.09 1.40 3.12
N ILE A 61 15.35 0.43 3.67
CA ILE A 61 15.89 -0.64 4.51
C ILE A 61 16.13 -1.95 3.76
N GLY A 62 16.10 -1.92 2.42
CA GLY A 62 16.38 -3.09 1.58
C GLY A 62 15.18 -4.01 1.34
N TRP A 63 13.96 -3.53 1.56
CA TRP A 63 12.72 -4.25 1.25
C TRP A 63 11.91 -3.50 0.19
N PRO A 64 12.24 -3.68 -1.11
CA PRO A 64 11.59 -2.93 -2.18
C PRO A 64 10.07 -3.08 -2.13
N LEU A 65 9.38 -1.95 -2.05
CA LEU A 65 7.94 -1.84 -2.18
C LEU A 65 7.65 -0.87 -3.32
N THR A 66 6.74 -1.24 -4.22
CA THR A 66 6.28 -0.40 -5.31
C THR A 66 4.76 -0.29 -5.25
N ILE A 67 4.23 0.92 -5.36
CA ILE A 67 2.79 1.17 -5.46
C ILE A 67 2.48 1.40 -6.94
N THR A 68 1.52 0.64 -7.48
CA THR A 68 1.06 0.77 -8.87
C THR A 68 -0.40 1.21 -8.87
N ALA A 69 -0.68 2.30 -9.57
CA ALA A 69 -2.04 2.76 -9.84
C ALA A 69 -2.58 2.04 -11.07
N CYS A 70 -3.68 1.32 -10.92
CA CYS A 70 -4.35 0.56 -11.99
C CYS A 70 -5.67 1.21 -12.42
#